data_AF-A0A093BCD3-F1
#
_entry.id   AF-A0A093BCD3-F1
#
_cell.length_a   1.000
_cell.length_b   1.000
_cell.length_c   1.000
_cell.angle_alpha   90.00
_cell.angle_beta   90.00
_cell.angle_gamma   90.00
#
_symmetry.space_group_name_H-M   'P 1'
#
loop_
_entity.id
_entity.type
_entity.pdbx_description
1 polymer ?
#
loop_
_entity_poly.entity_id
_entity_poly.type
_entity_poly.pdbx_seq_one_letter_code
_entity_poly.pdbx_strand_id
1 'polypeptide(L)'
;QAMGMGGLARIKVPFTFADLDGWRATVGNYRDGPKKVAKGFELIVKTQDPDWEDVDAMLDAAFSESEKQMIVRAARAQVQAQILANTLPGTVDNNVPTNNPGWDPNNSGNQNLLIRYREWIAYGIRNAIPKAVNWSKLYEIKQERKETPTDFLN
;
A
#
# COMPACT_ATOMS: atom_id res chain seq x y z
N GLN A 1 41.27 3.20 24.48
CA GLN A 1 39.91 2.67 24.25
C GLN A 1 39.40 3.28 22.95
N ALA A 2 39.21 2.47 21.91
CA ALA A 2 38.58 2.93 20.67
C ALA A 2 37.08 2.63 20.77
N MET A 3 36.25 3.67 20.81
CA MET A 3 34.80 3.52 20.69
C MET A 3 34.47 3.34 19.21
N GLY A 4 34.02 2.16 18.83
CA GLY A 4 33.51 1.90 17.48
C GLY A 4 32.23 2.69 17.26
N MET A 5 32.24 3.63 16.31
CA MET A 5 31.02 4.25 15.74
C MET A 5 30.35 3.28 14.76
N GLY A 6 30.02 2.07 15.23
CA GLY A 6 29.18 1.13 14.50
C GLY A 6 27.79 1.18 15.09
N GLY A 7 26.91 2.03 14.55
CA GLY A 7 25.48 1.85 14.79
C GLY A 7 25.09 0.42 14.40
N LEU A 8 24.16 -0.20 15.13
CA LEU A 8 23.70 -1.57 14.90
C LEU A 8 23.32 -1.73 13.42
N ALA A 9 24.13 -2.46 12.66
CA ALA A 9 23.83 -2.80 11.28
C ALA A 9 22.59 -3.71 11.27
N ARG A 10 21.58 -3.37 10.46
CA ARG A 10 20.44 -4.23 10.21
C ARG A 10 20.90 -5.40 9.35
N ILE A 11 20.70 -6.61 9.85
CA ILE A 11 20.95 -7.84 9.11
C ILE A 11 19.69 -8.14 8.28
N LYS A 12 19.81 -8.16 6.95
CA LYS A 12 18.73 -8.58 6.06
C LYS A 12 18.49 -10.08 6.24
N VAL A 13 17.26 -10.45 6.55
CA VAL A 13 16.79 -11.84 6.57
C VAL A 13 15.75 -11.99 5.46
N PRO A 14 16.06 -12.73 4.38
CA PRO A 14 15.10 -12.93 3.31
C PRO A 14 13.85 -13.67 3.79
N PHE A 15 12.70 -13.35 3.20
CA PHE A 15 11.50 -14.16 3.38
C PHE A 15 11.75 -15.61 2.92
N THR A 16 11.32 -16.56 3.74
CA THR A 16 11.31 -17.97 3.37
C THR A 16 10.11 -18.27 2.47
N PHE A 17 10.16 -19.41 1.78
CA PHE A 17 9.00 -19.89 1.01
C PHE A 17 7.76 -20.06 1.91
N ALA A 18 7.94 -20.51 3.15
CA ALA A 18 6.85 -20.68 4.11
C ALA A 18 6.21 -19.34 4.51
N ASP A 19 7.01 -18.27 4.64
CA ASP A 19 6.49 -16.94 4.92
C ASP A 19 5.65 -16.42 3.74
N LEU A 20 6.12 -16.62 2.51
CA LEU A 20 5.39 -16.23 1.30
C LEU A 20 4.10 -17.03 1.09
N ASP A 21 4.10 -18.32 1.41
CA ASP A 21 2.88 -19.15 1.38
C ASP A 21 1.89 -18.72 2.47
N GLY A 22 2.37 -18.42 3.68
CA GLY A 22 1.54 -17.85 4.76
C GLY A 22 0.94 -16.50 4.40
N TRP A 23 1.72 -15.65 3.72
CA TRP A 23 1.24 -14.39 3.18
C TRP A 23 0.16 -14.59 2.10
N ARG A 24 0.39 -15.48 1.14
CA ARG A 24 -0.60 -15.85 0.11
C ARG A 24 -1.91 -16.35 0.72
N ALA A 25 -1.84 -17.20 1.74
CA ALA A 25 -3.01 -17.68 2.46
C ALA A 25 -3.75 -16.55 3.20
N THR A 26 -3.02 -15.57 3.74
CA THR A 26 -3.60 -14.38 4.39
C THR A 26 -4.34 -13.49 3.40
N VAL A 27 -3.78 -13.33 2.19
CA VAL A 27 -4.36 -12.53 1.11
C VAL A 27 -5.63 -13.19 0.59
N GLY A 28 -5.60 -14.50 0.35
CA GLY A 28 -6.74 -15.27 -0.15
C GLY A 28 -7.33 -14.64 -1.41
N ASN A 29 -8.67 -14.55 -1.48
CA ASN A 29 -9.31 -13.71 -2.50
C ASN A 29 -9.26 -12.25 -2.07
N TYR A 30 -8.22 -11.54 -2.54
CA TYR A 30 -7.97 -10.13 -2.20
C TYR A 30 -9.21 -9.24 -2.33
N ARG A 31 -10.02 -9.44 -3.37
CA ARG A 31 -11.20 -8.63 -3.67
C ARG A 31 -12.30 -8.72 -2.60
N ASP A 32 -12.35 -9.81 -1.83
CA ASP A 32 -13.35 -10.00 -0.76
C ASP A 32 -13.04 -9.16 0.48
N GLY A 33 -11.78 -8.77 0.68
CA GLY A 33 -11.38 -8.01 1.86
C GLY A 33 -10.10 -7.21 1.75
N PRO A 34 -10.00 -6.20 0.85
CA PRO A 34 -8.78 -5.39 0.69
C PRO A 34 -8.29 -4.75 2.00
N LYS A 35 -9.23 -4.34 2.87
CA LYS A 35 -8.91 -3.80 4.21
C LYS A 35 -8.27 -4.82 5.14
N LYS A 36 -8.69 -6.08 5.07
CA LYS A 36 -8.13 -7.18 5.88
C LYS A 36 -6.71 -7.48 5.39
N VAL A 37 -6.53 -7.54 4.06
CA VAL A 37 -5.22 -7.77 3.43
C VAL A 37 -4.24 -6.64 3.79
N ALA A 38 -4.67 -5.38 3.74
CA ALA A 38 -3.85 -4.24 4.16
C ALA A 38 -3.38 -4.34 5.62
N LYS A 39 -4.26 -4.77 6.54
CA LYS A 39 -3.90 -5.01 7.95
C LYS A 39 -2.88 -6.14 8.09
N GLY A 40 -3.00 -7.20 7.30
CA GLY A 40 -2.03 -8.29 7.25
C GLY A 40 -0.65 -7.81 6.78
N PHE A 41 -0.63 -7.02 5.71
CA PHE A 41 0.59 -6.38 5.21
C PHE A 41 1.24 -5.48 6.26
N GLU A 42 0.46 -4.60 6.93
CA GLU A 42 0.96 -3.73 8.01
C GLU A 42 1.55 -4.53 9.19
N LEU A 43 0.99 -5.69 9.50
CA LEU A 43 1.53 -6.59 10.53
C LEU A 43 2.87 -7.21 10.12
N ILE A 44 3.00 -7.64 8.86
CA ILE A 44 4.27 -8.14 8.32
C ILE A 44 5.30 -7.00 8.32
N VAL A 45 4.93 -5.81 7.87
CA VAL A 45 5.81 -4.62 7.91
C VAL A 45 6.33 -4.35 9.31
N LYS A 46 5.47 -4.42 10.32
CA LYS A 46 5.84 -4.18 11.72
C LYS A 46 6.79 -5.24 12.28
N THR A 47 6.68 -6.49 11.82
CA THR A 47 7.40 -7.62 12.42
C THR A 47 8.67 -7.99 11.67
N GLN A 48 8.71 -7.76 10.35
CA GLN A 48 9.80 -8.20 9.47
C GLN A 48 10.57 -7.03 8.85
N ASP A 49 10.05 -5.78 8.93
CA ASP A 49 10.72 -4.58 8.39
C ASP A 49 11.21 -4.74 6.92
N PRO A 50 10.36 -5.23 6.00
CA PRO A 50 10.77 -5.68 4.66
C PRO A 50 11.27 -4.54 3.79
N ASP A 51 12.39 -4.70 3.08
CA ASP A 51 12.86 -3.66 2.15
C ASP A 51 12.04 -3.59 0.85
N TRP A 52 12.52 -2.85 -0.16
CA TRP A 52 11.79 -2.71 -1.41
C TRP A 52 11.67 -4.05 -2.16
N GLU A 53 12.73 -4.86 -2.20
CA GLU A 53 12.73 -6.15 -2.90
C GLU A 53 11.82 -7.15 -2.19
N ASP A 54 11.83 -7.12 -0.86
CA ASP A 54 10.97 -7.96 -0.04
C ASP A 54 9.48 -7.64 -0.30
N VAL A 55 9.11 -6.35 -0.37
CA VAL A 55 7.74 -5.93 -0.70
C VAL A 55 7.37 -6.31 -2.13
N ASP A 56 8.27 -6.15 -3.11
CA ASP A 56 8.02 -6.56 -4.49
C ASP A 56 7.76 -8.07 -4.59
N ALA A 57 8.58 -8.89 -3.92
CA ALA A 57 8.39 -10.33 -3.84
C ALA A 57 7.08 -10.72 -3.14
N MET A 58 6.69 -10.01 -2.06
CA MET A 58 5.40 -10.21 -1.41
C MET A 58 4.22 -9.89 -2.33
N LEU A 59 4.32 -8.84 -3.14
CA LEU A 59 3.28 -8.49 -4.10
C LEU A 59 3.17 -9.56 -5.20
N ASP A 60 4.30 -10.01 -5.75
CA ASP A 60 4.33 -11.06 -6.78
C ASP A 60 3.84 -12.41 -6.26
N ALA A 61 4.11 -12.71 -4.99
CA ALA A 61 3.71 -13.99 -4.40
C ALA A 61 2.20 -14.13 -4.25
N ALA A 62 1.45 -13.04 -4.04
CA ALA A 62 0.07 -13.11 -3.57
C ALA A 62 -0.98 -12.42 -4.45
N PHE A 63 -0.59 -11.53 -5.36
CA PHE A 63 -1.52 -10.80 -6.22
C PHE A 63 -1.32 -11.18 -7.67
N SER A 64 -2.40 -11.16 -8.46
CA SER A 64 -2.26 -11.18 -9.91
C SER A 64 -1.55 -9.90 -10.40
N GLU A 65 -0.93 -9.96 -11.58
CA GLU A 65 -0.32 -8.77 -12.20
C GLU A 65 -1.31 -7.59 -12.29
N SER A 66 -2.59 -7.87 -12.59
CA SER A 66 -3.64 -6.86 -12.63
C SER A 66 -3.87 -6.19 -11.27
N GLU A 67 -3.87 -6.97 -10.18
CA GLU A 67 -4.06 -6.46 -8.83
C GLU A 67 -2.83 -5.69 -8.36
N LYS A 68 -1.61 -6.19 -8.65
CA LYS A 68 -0.35 -5.50 -8.37
C LYS A 68 -0.33 -4.12 -9.04
N GLN A 69 -0.68 -4.04 -10.33
CA GLN A 69 -0.78 -2.78 -11.06
C GLN A 69 -1.83 -1.84 -10.45
N MET A 70 -2.99 -2.34 -10.05
CA MET A 70 -4.02 -1.53 -9.40
C MET A 70 -3.54 -0.98 -8.04
N ILE A 71 -2.84 -1.80 -7.24
CA ILE A 71 -2.24 -1.43 -5.95
C ILE A 71 -1.25 -0.28 -6.13
N VAL A 72 -0.27 -0.48 -7.03
CA VAL A 72 0.77 0.51 -7.31
C VAL A 72 0.15 1.79 -7.88
N ARG A 73 -0.83 1.68 -8.80
CA ARG A 73 -1.53 2.84 -9.36
C ARG A 73 -2.28 3.63 -8.30
N ALA A 74 -3.00 2.97 -7.39
CA ALA A 74 -3.72 3.63 -6.31
C ALA A 74 -2.77 4.37 -5.36
N ALA A 75 -1.65 3.75 -5.01
CA ALA A 75 -0.60 4.37 -4.20
C ALA A 75 -0.01 5.61 -4.89
N ARG A 76 0.41 5.47 -6.16
CA ARG A 76 1.00 6.56 -6.95
C ARG A 76 0.02 7.72 -7.18
N ALA A 77 -1.26 7.43 -7.41
CA ALA A 77 -2.29 8.46 -7.57
C ALA A 77 -2.46 9.29 -6.29
N GLN A 78 -2.44 8.63 -5.11
CA GLN A 78 -2.54 9.33 -3.84
C GLN A 78 -1.31 10.19 -3.55
N VAL A 79 -0.11 9.66 -3.83
CA VAL A 79 1.14 10.43 -3.73
C VAL A 79 1.11 11.66 -4.64
N GLN A 80 0.70 11.49 -5.90
CA GLN A 80 0.56 12.59 -6.85
C GLN A 80 -0.39 13.66 -6.33
N ALA A 81 -1.53 13.26 -5.76
CA ALA A 81 -2.48 14.21 -5.17
C ALA A 81 -1.87 15.00 -4.01
N GLN A 82 -1.10 14.37 -3.13
CA GLN A 82 -0.44 15.06 -2.01
C GLN A 82 0.70 15.99 -2.44
N ILE A 83 1.45 15.61 -3.48
CA ILE A 83 2.47 16.47 -4.10
C ILE A 83 1.81 17.72 -4.69
N LEU A 84 0.71 17.58 -5.44
CA LEU A 84 -0.02 18.72 -6.01
C LEU A 84 -0.63 19.63 -4.94
N ALA A 85 -1.00 19.05 -3.79
CA ALA A 85 -1.48 19.79 -2.63
C ALA A 85 -0.35 20.43 -1.79
N ASN A 86 0.92 20.30 -2.18
CA ASN A 86 2.10 20.75 -1.42
C ASN A 86 2.18 20.17 0.01
N THR A 87 1.60 18.99 0.24
CA THR A 87 1.61 18.30 1.55
C THR A 87 2.64 17.18 1.63
N LEU A 88 3.17 16.73 0.49
CA LEU A 88 4.23 15.73 0.39
C LEU A 88 5.32 16.22 -0.56
N PRO A 89 6.60 16.30 -0.12
CA PRO A 89 7.70 16.69 -0.98
C PRO A 89 8.18 15.54 -1.89
N GLY A 90 8.92 15.90 -2.94
CA GLY A 90 9.53 14.96 -3.88
C GLY A 90 8.63 14.60 -5.05
N THR A 91 8.99 13.53 -5.76
CA THR A 91 8.23 13.02 -6.91
C THR A 91 7.47 11.76 -6.54
N VAL A 92 6.57 11.34 -7.45
CA VAL A 92 5.90 10.04 -7.32
C VAL A 92 6.90 8.91 -7.25
N ASP A 93 7.95 8.94 -8.08
CA ASP A 93 8.99 7.90 -8.10
C ASP A 93 9.88 7.91 -6.86
N ASN A 94 10.06 9.07 -6.19
CA ASN A 94 10.76 9.09 -4.90
C ASN A 94 9.99 8.38 -3.78
N ASN A 95 8.66 8.28 -3.89
CA ASN A 95 7.79 7.75 -2.84
C ASN A 95 7.30 6.32 -3.15
N VAL A 96 6.98 6.03 -4.41
CA VAL A 96 6.49 4.73 -4.88
C VAL A 96 7.21 4.36 -6.19
N PRO A 97 8.51 4.02 -6.14
CA PRO A 97 9.27 3.63 -7.32
C PRO A 97 8.73 2.32 -7.91
N THR A 98 8.72 2.21 -9.23
CA THR A 98 8.31 1.00 -9.96
C THR A 98 9.45 0.02 -10.20
N ASN A 99 10.70 0.47 -10.04
CA ASN A 99 11.91 -0.33 -10.15
C ASN A 99 12.69 -0.23 -8.85
N ASN A 100 13.60 -1.17 -8.60
CA ASN A 100 14.43 -1.16 -7.39
C ASN A 100 15.18 0.17 -7.26
N PRO A 101 14.93 0.97 -6.21
CA PRO A 101 15.55 2.28 -6.03
C PRO A 101 16.97 2.18 -5.42
N GLY A 102 17.44 1.00 -5.03
CA GLY A 102 18.74 0.80 -4.39
C GLY A 102 18.79 1.35 -2.95
N TRP A 103 17.66 1.41 -2.26
CA TRP A 103 17.59 1.91 -0.89
C TRP A 103 18.26 0.96 0.10
N ASP A 104 19.44 1.34 0.58
CA ASP A 104 20.11 0.67 1.70
C ASP A 104 19.38 0.93 3.03
N PRO A 105 18.83 -0.11 3.70
CA PRO A 105 18.14 0.03 4.98
C PRO A 105 19.05 0.50 6.13
N ASN A 106 20.38 0.46 5.98
CA ASN A 106 21.32 0.99 6.97
C ASN A 106 21.58 2.50 6.81
N ASN A 107 21.13 3.10 5.70
CA ASN A 107 21.18 4.53 5.49
C ASN A 107 19.93 5.21 6.07
N SER A 108 20.11 6.17 6.98
CA SER A 108 19.01 6.85 7.67
C SER A 108 18.06 7.62 6.74
N GLY A 109 18.57 8.17 5.63
CA GLY A 109 17.75 8.81 4.60
C GLY A 109 16.84 7.80 3.89
N ASN A 110 17.41 6.65 3.52
CA ASN A 110 16.68 5.57 2.87
C ASN A 110 15.66 4.89 3.81
N GLN A 111 15.92 4.83 5.11
CA GLN A 111 14.95 4.31 6.09
C GLN A 111 13.63 5.08 6.04
N ASN A 112 13.68 6.42 5.99
CA ASN A 112 12.47 7.24 5.90
C ASN A 112 11.72 7.01 4.58
N LEU A 113 12.45 6.78 3.48
CA LEU A 113 11.85 6.45 2.19
C LEU A 113 11.17 5.08 2.22
N LEU A 114 11.81 4.07 2.84
CA LEU A 114 11.25 2.73 3.03
C LEU A 114 9.97 2.76 3.88
N ILE A 115 9.96 3.51 4.98
CA ILE A 115 8.77 3.67 5.83
C ILE A 115 7.60 4.21 5.01
N ARG A 116 7.81 5.33 4.31
CA ARG A 116 6.77 5.95 3.47
C ARG A 116 6.32 5.03 2.35
N TYR A 117 7.24 4.36 1.68
CA TYR A 117 6.94 3.41 0.62
C TYR A 117 5.99 2.30 1.09
N ARG A 118 6.27 1.70 2.25
CA ARG A 118 5.41 0.65 2.83
C ARG A 118 4.03 1.21 3.21
N GLU A 119 3.95 2.43 3.73
CA GLU A 119 2.67 3.12 3.98
C GLU A 119 1.86 3.33 2.69
N TRP A 120 2.53 3.73 1.61
CA TRP A 120 1.89 3.89 0.30
C TRP A 120 1.42 2.57 -0.30
N ILE A 121 2.20 1.50 -0.17
CA ILE A 121 1.77 0.16 -0.60
C ILE A 121 0.57 -0.32 0.23
N ALA A 122 0.58 -0.12 1.56
CA ALA A 122 -0.57 -0.42 2.41
C ALA A 122 -1.82 0.37 2.00
N TYR A 123 -1.67 1.65 1.64
CA TYR A 123 -2.74 2.47 1.07
C TYR A 123 -3.24 1.89 -0.25
N GLY A 124 -2.33 1.47 -1.15
CA GLY A 124 -2.65 0.83 -2.41
C GLY A 124 -3.48 -0.44 -2.21
N ILE A 125 -3.01 -1.36 -1.36
CA ILE A 125 -3.73 -2.60 -1.00
C ILE A 125 -5.11 -2.29 -0.43
N ARG A 126 -5.25 -1.21 0.34
CA ARG A 126 -6.54 -0.85 0.93
C ARG A 126 -7.55 -0.29 -0.07
N ASN A 127 -7.07 0.41 -1.11
CA ASN A 127 -7.92 1.29 -1.94
C ASN A 127 -7.90 0.95 -3.44
N ALA A 128 -7.11 -0.03 -3.88
CA ALA A 128 -6.99 -0.35 -5.30
C ALA A 128 -8.24 -0.98 -5.89
N ILE A 129 -8.98 -1.79 -5.12
CA ILE A 129 -10.26 -2.32 -5.57
C ILE A 129 -11.32 -1.22 -5.37
N PRO A 130 -11.96 -0.73 -6.45
CA PRO A 130 -13.07 0.18 -6.31
C PRO A 130 -14.14 -0.51 -5.47
N LYS A 131 -14.67 0.17 -4.44
CA LYS A 131 -15.90 -0.30 -3.80
C LYS A 131 -16.91 -0.48 -4.92
N ALA A 132 -17.45 -1.69 -5.08
CA ALA A 132 -18.53 -1.92 -6.02
C ALA A 132 -19.60 -0.87 -5.74
N VAL A 133 -19.78 0.09 -6.66
CA VAL A 133 -20.94 0.97 -6.63
C VAL A 133 -22.11 0.02 -6.79
N ASN A 134 -22.90 -0.12 -5.73
CA ASN A 134 -24.10 -0.91 -5.78
C ASN A 134 -25.09 -0.13 -6.66
N TRP A 135 -25.01 -0.35 -7.97
CA TRP A 135 -25.85 0.34 -8.96
C TRP A 135 -27.33 0.09 -8.70
N SER A 136 -27.72 -1.08 -8.16
CA SER A 136 -29.08 -1.33 -7.70
C SER A 136 -29.56 -0.32 -6.66
N LYS A 137 -28.72 0.05 -5.68
CA LYS A 137 -29.04 1.12 -4.72
C LYS A 137 -29.09 2.51 -5.35
N LEU A 138 -28.33 2.77 -6.41
CA LEU A 138 -28.37 4.06 -7.11
C LEU A 138 -29.70 4.24 -7.86
N TYR A 139 -30.27 3.18 -8.43
CA TYR A 139 -31.59 3.21 -9.07
C TYR A 139 -32.77 3.19 -8.07
N GLU A 140 -32.52 2.85 -6.80
CA GLU A 140 -33.52 2.95 -5.73
C GLU A 140 -33.68 4.39 -5.21
N ILE A 141 -32.70 5.26 -5.45
CA ILE A 141 -32.76 6.69 -5.13
C ILE A 141 -33.68 7.38 -6.14
N LYS A 142 -34.95 7.49 -5.77
CA LYS A 142 -35.96 8.27 -6.48
C LYS A 142 -36.52 9.30 -5.51
N GLN A 143 -36.65 10.54 -5.99
CA GLN A 143 -37.32 11.58 -5.22
C GLN A 143 -38.71 11.09 -4.82
N GLU A 144 -39.03 11.12 -3.53
CA GLU A 144 -40.35 10.71 -3.08
C GLU A 144 -41.41 11.71 -3.55
N ARG A 145 -42.66 11.25 -3.72
CA ARG A 145 -43.77 12.11 -4.20
C ARG A 145 -44.01 13.37 -3.34
N LYS A 146 -43.56 13.37 -2.08
CA LYS A 146 -43.74 14.47 -1.13
C LYS A 146 -42.45 15.25 -0.87
N GLU A 147 -41.32 14.78 -1.40
CA GLU A 147 -40.01 15.39 -1.21
C GLU A 147 -39.85 16.51 -2.24
N THR A 148 -39.31 17.66 -1.83
CA THR A 148 -39.04 18.73 -2.79
C THR A 148 -37.73 18.44 -3.53
N PRO A 149 -37.53 18.95 -4.77
CA PRO A 149 -36.29 18.70 -5.50
C PRO A 149 -35.05 19.18 -4.75
N THR A 150 -35.19 20.24 -3.93
CA THR A 150 -34.12 20.77 -3.09
C THR A 150 -33.78 19.81 -1.95
N ASP A 151 -34.78 19.20 -1.30
CA ASP A 151 -34.55 18.24 -0.22
C ASP A 151 -33.88 16.96 -0.73
N PHE A 152 -34.23 16.52 -1.94
CA PHE A 152 -33.63 15.36 -2.59
C PHE A 152 -32.17 15.57 -3.01
N LEU A 153 -31.77 16.83 -3.28
CA LEU A 153 -30.43 17.19 -3.76
C LEU A 153 -29.47 17.60 -2.62
N ASN A 154 -29.96 17.75 -1.39
CA ASN A 154 -29.18 18.12 -0.20
C ASN A 154 -28.73 16.88 0.59
#